data_AF-A0A6V8EST7-F1
#
_entry.id   AF-A0A6V8EST7-F1
#
_cell.length_a   1.000
_cell.length_b   1.000
_cell.length_c   1.000
_cell.angle_alpha   90.00
_cell.angle_beta   90.00
_cell.angle_gamma   90.00
#
_symmetry.space_group_name_H-M   'P 1'
#
loop_
_entity.id
_entity.type
_entity.pdbx_description
1 polymer ?
#
loop_
_entity_poly.entity_id
_entity_poly.type
_entity_poly.pdbx_seq_one_letter_code
_entity_poly.pdbx_strand_id
1 'polypeptide(L)'
;TTWANRFDSDMPIVDATELDMHQESMLDDQTIEFIEAPGPSSCNLMVYIPSAKTVIAGALLPRADRPMRWDVPTGNLIDGKESLELLKELGAEKLIPMHGPSIKGSDHIAETIQRHITVLENIIADQGVLPRSWPKPAHTSLWHEPVPAWPRLEQETSQADGSNLN
;
A
#
# COMPACT_ATOMS: atom_id res chain seq x y z
N THR A 1 -21.31 11.12 10.55
CA THR A 1 -20.91 12.54 10.64
C THR A 1 -19.39 12.59 10.60
N THR A 2 -18.80 13.45 9.78
CA THR A 2 -17.34 13.66 9.87
C THR A 2 -17.07 14.42 11.16
N TRP A 3 -16.02 14.08 11.91
CA TRP A 3 -15.65 14.78 13.14
C TRP A 3 -15.07 16.19 12.87
N ALA A 4 -15.28 16.71 11.66
CA ALA A 4 -14.73 17.96 11.13
C ALA A 4 -15.24 19.21 11.88
N ASN A 5 -16.46 19.16 12.44
CA ASN A 5 -17.01 20.25 13.24
C ASN A 5 -16.17 20.56 14.50
N ARG A 6 -15.31 19.64 14.95
CA ARG A 6 -14.36 19.91 16.05
C ARG A 6 -13.20 20.81 15.65
N PHE A 7 -13.02 21.06 14.36
CA PHE A 7 -11.94 21.86 13.79
C PHE A 7 -12.45 23.11 13.06
N ASP A 8 -13.67 23.58 13.39
CA ASP A 8 -14.35 24.69 12.68
C ASP A 8 -14.39 24.51 11.15
N SER A 9 -14.46 23.25 10.70
CA SER A 9 -14.50 22.90 9.28
C SER A 9 -15.88 22.38 8.91
N ASP A 10 -16.60 23.17 8.09
CA ASP A 10 -17.81 22.72 7.40
C ASP A 10 -17.39 21.97 6.13
N MET A 11 -17.22 20.65 6.26
CA MET A 11 -17.03 19.80 5.09
C MET A 11 -18.35 19.74 4.30
N PRO A 12 -18.35 20.00 2.99
CA PRO A 12 -19.55 19.86 2.17
C PRO A 12 -20.05 18.42 2.21
N ILE A 13 -21.37 18.25 2.10
CA ILE A 13 -21.96 16.94 1.89
C ILE A 13 -21.48 16.46 0.52
N VAL A 14 -20.79 15.32 0.50
CA VAL A 14 -20.39 14.63 -0.72
C VAL A 14 -21.22 13.36 -0.81
N ASP A 15 -21.95 13.21 -1.91
CA ASP A 15 -22.60 11.95 -2.22
C ASP A 15 -21.51 10.93 -2.60
N ALA A 16 -21.39 9.89 -1.77
CA ALA A 16 -20.46 8.79 -2.00
C ALA A 16 -21.26 7.50 -2.11
N THR A 17 -20.81 6.61 -3.01
CA THR A 17 -21.33 5.25 -3.10
C THR A 17 -20.31 4.32 -2.46
N GLU A 18 -20.78 3.43 -1.59
CA GLU A 18 -19.96 2.39 -1.00
C GLU A 18 -19.48 1.42 -2.10
N LEU A 19 -18.25 0.93 -1.97
CA LEU A 19 -17.75 -0.13 -2.83
C LEU A 19 -18.29 -1.46 -2.32
N ASP A 20 -19.03 -2.18 -3.16
CA ASP A 20 -19.45 -3.55 -2.85
C ASP A 20 -18.32 -4.52 -3.17
N MET A 21 -17.67 -5.03 -2.12
CA MET A 21 -16.54 -5.96 -2.22
C MET A 21 -16.94 -7.34 -2.78
N HIS A 22 -18.24 -7.64 -2.90
CA HIS A 22 -18.74 -8.90 -3.43
C HIS A 22 -19.21 -8.78 -4.89
N GLN A 23 -19.18 -7.58 -5.46
CA GLN A 23 -19.62 -7.33 -6.82
C GLN A 23 -18.43 -7.31 -7.79
N GLU A 24 -18.57 -8.00 -8.93
CA GLU A 24 -17.63 -7.86 -10.03
C GLU A 24 -17.63 -6.40 -10.53
N SER A 25 -16.45 -5.78 -10.53
CA SER A 25 -16.26 -4.41 -10.95
C SER A 25 -15.54 -4.38 -12.30
N MET A 26 -16.01 -3.52 -13.21
CA MET A 26 -15.43 -3.39 -14.56
C MET A 26 -14.82 -1.99 -14.72
N LEU A 27 -13.61 -1.94 -15.26
CA LEU A 27 -13.00 -0.73 -15.79
C LEU A 27 -12.78 -0.94 -17.28
N ASP A 28 -13.59 -0.26 -18.10
CA ASP A 28 -13.72 -0.52 -19.54
C ASP A 28 -14.04 -1.99 -19.85
N ASP A 29 -13.10 -2.71 -20.46
CA ASP A 29 -13.21 -4.13 -20.83
C ASP A 29 -12.45 -5.06 -19.85
N GLN A 30 -11.92 -4.52 -18.75
CA GLN A 30 -11.17 -5.29 -17.76
C GLN A 30 -11.97 -5.47 -16.47
N THR A 31 -12.03 -6.71 -15.98
CA THR A 31 -12.46 -6.99 -14.60
C THR A 31 -11.41 -6.49 -13.63
N ILE A 32 -11.87 -5.78 -12.60
CA ILE A 32 -11.07 -5.37 -11.45
C ILE A 32 -11.69 -5.93 -10.16
N GLU A 33 -10.84 -6.32 -9.23
CA GLU A 33 -11.23 -6.82 -7.92
C GLU A 33 -10.75 -5.83 -6.87
N PHE A 34 -11.67 -5.37 -6.02
CA PHE A 34 -11.32 -4.63 -4.82
C PHE A 34 -11.08 -5.66 -3.71
N ILE A 35 -9.93 -5.56 -3.04
CA ILE A 35 -9.55 -6.48 -1.97
C ILE A 35 -9.25 -5.66 -0.73
N GLU A 36 -9.94 -5.95 0.38
CA GLU A 36 -9.62 -5.31 1.67
C GLU A 36 -8.20 -5.69 2.07
N ALA A 37 -7.41 -4.68 2.42
CA ALA A 37 -6.01 -4.85 2.75
C ALA A 37 -5.63 -3.90 3.89
N PRO A 38 -6.21 -4.08 5.09
CA PRO A 38 -5.96 -3.24 6.25
C PRO A 38 -4.48 -3.26 6.67
N GLY A 39 -4.10 -2.32 7.54
CA GLY A 39 -2.73 -2.24 8.03
C GLY A 39 -2.28 -0.80 8.23
N PRO A 40 -2.12 -0.01 7.15
CA PRO A 40 -1.86 1.42 7.28
C PRO A 40 -3.11 2.22 7.67
N SER A 41 -4.30 1.67 7.43
CA SER A 41 -5.59 2.13 7.96
C SER A 41 -6.59 0.98 7.94
N SER A 42 -7.71 1.12 8.63
CA SER A 42 -8.78 0.12 8.63
C SER A 42 -9.56 0.04 7.30
N CYS A 43 -9.35 0.99 6.39
CA CYS A 43 -10.04 1.06 5.09
C CYS A 43 -9.05 1.11 3.91
N ASN A 44 -7.82 0.64 4.10
CA ASN A 44 -6.90 0.46 2.97
C ASN A 44 -7.39 -0.71 2.12
N LEU A 45 -7.33 -0.55 0.80
CA LEU A 45 -7.73 -1.55 -0.18
C LEU A 45 -6.66 -1.70 -1.25
N MET A 46 -6.60 -2.88 -1.84
CA MET A 46 -5.89 -3.15 -3.08
C MET A 46 -6.87 -3.20 -4.25
N VAL A 47 -6.37 -2.84 -5.42
CA VAL A 47 -7.07 -3.12 -6.68
C VAL A 47 -6.28 -4.15 -7.45
N TYR A 48 -6.89 -5.29 -7.74
CA TYR A 48 -6.29 -6.36 -8.53
C TYR A 48 -6.93 -6.42 -9.92
N ILE A 49 -6.09 -6.54 -10.94
CA ILE A 49 -6.49 -6.70 -12.34
C ILE A 49 -6.02 -8.10 -12.78
N PRO A 50 -6.88 -9.13 -12.71
CA PRO A 50 -6.46 -10.52 -12.91
C PRO A 50 -5.88 -10.80 -14.29
N SER A 51 -6.52 -10.26 -15.34
CA SER A 51 -6.09 -10.40 -16.74
C SER A 51 -4.66 -9.92 -16.99
N ALA A 52 -4.26 -8.85 -16.30
CA ALA A 52 -2.95 -8.22 -16.40
C ALA A 52 -1.99 -8.61 -15.27
N LYS A 53 -2.41 -9.48 -14.34
CA LYS A 53 -1.70 -9.83 -13.10
C LYS A 53 -1.08 -8.61 -12.41
N THR A 54 -1.87 -7.55 -12.34
CA THR A 54 -1.41 -6.24 -11.83
C THR A 54 -2.13 -5.92 -10.54
N VAL A 55 -1.39 -5.55 -9.50
CA VAL A 55 -1.95 -5.09 -8.23
C VAL A 55 -1.56 -3.63 -7.97
N ILE A 56 -2.52 -2.82 -7.54
CA ILE A 56 -2.30 -1.49 -6.98
C ILE A 56 -2.42 -1.61 -5.45
N ALA A 57 -1.33 -1.36 -4.74
CA ALA A 57 -1.20 -1.71 -3.32
C ALA A 57 -1.71 -0.63 -2.34
N GLY A 58 -1.92 0.60 -2.81
CA GLY A 58 -2.21 1.72 -1.92
C GLY A 58 -1.10 1.91 -0.87
N ALA A 59 -1.48 2.32 0.34
CA ALA A 59 -0.52 2.60 1.41
C ALA A 59 0.09 1.33 2.04
N LEU A 60 -0.39 0.12 1.68
CA LEU A 60 0.18 -1.15 2.14
C LEU A 60 1.63 -1.32 1.65
N LEU A 61 1.91 -0.82 0.43
CA LEU A 61 3.26 -0.72 -0.11
C LEU A 61 3.54 0.72 -0.59
N PRO A 62 4.03 1.60 0.29
CA PRO A 62 4.34 2.98 -0.06
C PRO A 62 5.34 3.08 -1.22
N ARG A 63 6.44 2.31 -1.12
CA ARG A 63 7.46 2.08 -2.16
C ARG A 63 8.26 0.83 -1.82
N ALA A 64 8.98 0.27 -2.80
CA ALA A 64 9.80 -0.93 -2.63
C ALA A 64 10.76 -0.90 -1.41
N ASP A 65 11.31 0.27 -1.09
CA ASP A 65 12.30 0.51 -0.03
C ASP A 65 11.70 1.14 1.25
N ARG A 66 10.39 1.33 1.31
CA ARG A 66 9.70 2.08 2.37
C ARG A 66 8.56 1.27 2.98
N PRO A 67 8.74 0.68 4.17
CA PRO A 67 7.67 -0.05 4.84
C PRO A 67 6.57 0.91 5.29
N MET A 68 5.32 0.45 5.19
CA MET A 68 4.15 1.21 5.65
C MET A 68 4.23 1.55 7.14
N ARG A 69 3.60 2.66 7.52
CA ARG A 69 3.27 2.95 8.93
C ARG A 69 2.03 2.15 9.31
N TRP A 70 2.03 1.56 10.50
CA TRP A 70 0.82 1.00 11.13
C TRP A 70 0.43 1.78 12.39
N ASP A 71 1.33 2.57 12.96
CA ASP A 71 1.15 3.34 14.20
C ASP A 71 0.48 4.70 13.95
N VAL A 72 -0.44 4.74 12.98
CA VAL A 72 -1.33 5.88 12.67
C VAL A 72 -2.75 5.55 13.16
N PRO A 73 -3.65 6.55 13.27
CA PRO A 73 -5.04 6.26 13.63
C PRO A 73 -5.64 5.17 12.72
N THR A 74 -6.27 4.17 13.32
CA THR A 74 -6.84 2.98 12.65
C THR A 74 -5.84 2.02 11.99
N GLY A 75 -4.53 2.29 12.06
CA GLY A 75 -3.52 1.35 11.58
C GLY A 75 -3.29 0.19 12.56
N ASN A 76 -2.85 -0.95 12.01
CA ASN A 76 -2.61 -2.18 12.75
C ASN A 76 -1.47 -2.98 12.10
N LEU A 77 -0.48 -3.34 12.92
CA LEU A 77 0.71 -4.06 12.47
C LEU A 77 0.40 -5.48 11.99
N ILE A 78 -0.52 -6.17 12.67
CA ILE A 78 -0.86 -7.57 12.38
C ILE A 78 -1.64 -7.65 11.07
N ASP A 79 -2.70 -6.86 10.96
CA ASP A 79 -3.54 -6.79 9.76
C ASP A 79 -2.72 -6.44 8.52
N GLY A 80 -1.74 -5.55 8.67
CA GLY A 80 -0.85 -5.17 7.59
C GLY A 80 0.13 -6.26 7.17
N LYS A 81 0.60 -7.09 8.11
CA LYS A 81 1.40 -8.28 7.78
C LYS A 81 0.57 -9.31 7.01
N GLU A 82 -0.65 -9.60 7.48
CA GLU A 82 -1.58 -10.51 6.82
C GLU A 82 -1.99 -10.01 5.42
N SER A 83 -2.19 -8.69 5.26
CA SER A 83 -2.49 -8.08 3.97
C SER A 83 -1.31 -8.16 2.99
N LEU A 84 -0.07 -8.06 3.46
CA LEU A 84 1.11 -8.28 2.63
C LEU A 84 1.26 -9.75 2.22
N GLU A 85 0.90 -10.70 3.10
CA GLU A 85 0.85 -12.13 2.76
C GLU A 85 -0.18 -12.39 1.65
N LEU A 86 -1.38 -11.82 1.78
CA LEU A 86 -2.41 -11.88 0.73
C LEU A 86 -1.91 -11.26 -0.59
N LEU A 87 -1.29 -10.09 -0.54
CA LEU A 87 -0.69 -9.44 -1.72
C LEU A 87 0.32 -10.36 -2.42
N LYS A 88 1.14 -11.09 -1.66
CA LYS A 88 2.12 -12.03 -2.20
C LYS A 88 1.44 -13.23 -2.88
N GLU A 89 0.37 -13.75 -2.29
CA GLU A 89 -0.40 -14.88 -2.81
C GLU A 89 -1.10 -14.58 -4.15
N LEU A 90 -1.45 -13.32 -4.42
CA LEU A 90 -2.01 -12.90 -5.71
C LEU A 90 -1.07 -13.15 -6.90
N GLY A 91 0.24 -13.34 -6.67
CA GLY A 91 1.18 -13.73 -7.71
C GLY A 91 1.33 -12.70 -8.84
N ALA A 92 1.27 -11.41 -8.50
CA ALA A 92 1.34 -10.32 -9.48
C ALA A 92 2.63 -10.35 -10.32
N GLU A 93 2.53 -9.94 -11.58
CA GLU A 93 3.66 -9.70 -12.49
C GLU A 93 4.03 -8.21 -12.57
N LYS A 94 3.12 -7.34 -12.15
CA LYS A 94 3.33 -5.89 -12.01
C LYS A 94 2.68 -5.40 -10.72
N LEU A 95 3.43 -4.66 -9.92
CA LEU A 95 2.97 -4.09 -8.65
C LEU A 95 3.13 -2.57 -8.69
N ILE A 96 2.03 -1.86 -8.47
CA ILE A 96 1.97 -0.40 -8.44
C ILE A 96 1.95 0.03 -6.96
N PRO A 97 3.05 0.59 -6.43
CA PRO A 97 3.09 1.11 -5.07
C PRO A 97 2.30 2.43 -4.95
N MET A 98 2.12 2.93 -3.72
CA MET A 98 1.47 4.22 -3.48
C MET A 98 2.17 5.37 -4.23
N HIS A 99 3.51 5.33 -4.30
CA HIS A 99 4.28 6.36 -4.99
C HIS A 99 5.54 5.79 -5.66
N GLY A 100 5.97 6.47 -6.72
CA GLY A 100 7.16 6.09 -7.48
C GLY A 100 6.89 5.03 -8.55
N PRO A 101 7.96 4.47 -9.13
CA PRO A 101 7.87 3.52 -10.25
C PRO A 101 7.23 2.18 -9.87
N SER A 102 6.58 1.54 -10.84
CA SER A 102 6.04 0.18 -10.68
C SER A 102 7.17 -0.86 -10.57
N ILE A 103 6.96 -1.87 -9.74
CA ILE A 103 7.81 -3.04 -9.60
C ILE A 103 7.35 -4.09 -10.61
N LYS A 104 8.27 -4.75 -11.32
CA LYS A 104 7.96 -5.71 -12.39
C LYS A 104 8.70 -7.04 -12.19
N GLY A 105 8.06 -8.13 -12.59
CA GLY A 105 8.60 -9.49 -12.52
C GLY A 105 8.23 -10.16 -11.20
N SER A 106 7.61 -11.33 -11.28
CA SER A 106 7.05 -12.02 -10.11
C SER A 106 8.08 -12.33 -9.03
N ASP A 107 9.30 -12.74 -9.40
CA ASP A 107 10.35 -13.06 -8.42
C ASP A 107 10.78 -11.82 -7.63
N HIS A 108 11.00 -10.70 -8.32
CA HIS A 108 11.40 -9.44 -7.69
C HIS A 108 10.29 -8.82 -6.85
N ILE A 109 9.03 -8.94 -7.30
CA ILE A 109 7.85 -8.55 -6.53
C ILE A 109 7.76 -9.41 -5.26
N ALA A 110 7.88 -10.73 -5.37
CA ALA A 110 7.80 -11.64 -4.24
C ALA A 110 8.93 -11.41 -3.23
N GLU A 111 10.17 -11.18 -3.69
CA GLU A 111 11.30 -10.83 -2.83
C GLU A 111 11.04 -9.50 -2.09
N THR A 112 10.54 -8.49 -2.81
CA THR A 112 10.22 -7.19 -2.23
C THR A 112 9.16 -7.34 -1.14
N ILE A 113 8.02 -7.97 -1.44
CA ILE A 113 6.96 -8.16 -0.45
C ILE A 113 7.47 -8.98 0.74
N GLN A 114 8.26 -10.04 0.50
CA GLN A 114 8.82 -10.86 1.56
C GLN A 114 9.70 -10.05 2.52
N ARG A 115 10.49 -9.11 2.01
CA ARG A 115 11.30 -8.21 2.85
C ARG A 115 10.42 -7.37 3.78
N HIS A 116 9.31 -6.83 3.28
CA HIS A 116 8.36 -6.06 4.08
C HIS A 116 7.71 -6.95 5.15
N ILE A 117 7.23 -8.15 4.78
CA ILE A 117 6.66 -9.14 5.71
C ILE A 117 7.65 -9.45 6.83
N THR A 118 8.89 -9.83 6.49
CA THR A 118 9.92 -10.22 7.47
C THR A 118 10.22 -9.11 8.47
N VAL A 119 10.17 -7.85 8.04
CA VAL A 119 10.39 -6.72 8.93
C VAL A 119 9.21 -6.51 9.87
N LEU A 120 7.96 -6.62 9.39
CA LEU A 120 6.81 -6.59 10.28
C LEU A 120 6.83 -7.76 11.27
N GLU A 121 7.19 -8.97 10.84
CA GLU A 121 7.36 -10.12 11.73
C GLU A 121 8.37 -9.85 12.85
N ASN A 122 9.51 -9.25 12.51
CA ASN A 122 10.52 -8.88 13.50
C ASN A 122 9.99 -7.83 14.50
N ILE A 123 9.25 -6.84 14.01
CA ILE A 123 8.65 -5.80 14.87
C ILE A 123 7.54 -6.39 15.75
N ILE A 124 6.73 -7.32 15.23
CA ILE A 124 5.72 -8.06 16.00
C ILE A 124 6.40 -8.85 17.12
N ALA A 125 7.48 -9.55 16.81
CA ALA A 125 8.27 -10.29 17.79
C ALA A 125 8.87 -9.37 18.86
N ASP A 126 9.26 -8.14 18.48
CA ASP A 126 9.73 -7.09 19.41
C ASP A 126 8.59 -6.22 19.97
N GLN A 127 7.36 -6.76 20.02
CA GLN A 127 6.19 -6.14 20.64
C GLN A 127 5.85 -4.73 20.10
N GLY A 128 6.06 -4.50 18.80
CA GLY A 128 5.78 -3.24 18.13
C GLY A 128 6.91 -2.21 18.19
N VAL A 129 8.06 -2.55 18.78
CA VAL A 129 9.20 -1.64 18.88
C VAL A 129 9.92 -1.52 17.53
N LEU A 130 10.10 -0.28 17.08
CA LEU A 130 10.85 0.02 15.86
C LEU A 130 12.36 -0.17 16.06
N PRO A 131 13.11 -0.56 15.00
CA PRO A 131 14.56 -0.53 15.04
C PRO A 131 15.09 0.84 15.46
N ARG A 132 16.01 0.88 16.43
CA ARG A 132 16.56 2.14 16.97
C ARG A 132 17.26 3.02 15.94
N SER A 133 17.77 2.42 14.86
CA SER A 133 18.41 3.14 13.77
C SER A 133 17.42 3.93 12.92
N TRP A 134 16.13 3.55 12.93
CA TRP A 134 15.13 4.20 12.10
C TRP A 134 14.74 5.55 12.72
N PRO A 135 14.80 6.65 11.94
CA PRO A 135 14.31 7.93 12.40
C PRO A 135 12.82 7.84 12.71
N LYS A 136 12.39 8.63 13.70
CA LYS A 136 10.97 8.83 13.93
C LYS A 136 10.35 9.47 12.69
N PRO A 137 9.32 8.85 12.07
CA PRO A 137 8.68 9.43 10.90
C PRO A 137 7.98 10.75 11.26
N ALA A 138 7.89 11.67 10.30
CA ALA A 138 7.07 12.86 10.46
C ALA A 138 5.60 12.47 10.72
N HIS A 139 4.86 13.29 11.47
CA HIS A 139 3.47 13.00 11.83
C HIS A 139 2.53 12.79 10.62
N THR A 140 2.87 13.39 9.48
CA THR A 140 2.14 13.29 8.21
C THR A 140 2.67 12.19 7.29
N SER A 141 3.75 11.49 7.66
CA SER A 141 4.30 10.40 6.86
C SER A 141 3.45 9.14 6.98
N LEU A 142 3.25 8.48 5.85
CA LEU A 142 2.56 7.19 5.74
C LEU A 142 3.53 5.98 5.69
N TRP A 143 4.84 6.23 5.76
CA TRP A 143 5.87 5.19 5.78
C TRP A 143 6.96 5.47 6.81
N HIS A 144 7.70 4.41 7.16
CA HIS A 144 8.98 4.51 7.85
C HIS A 144 10.12 4.63 6.83
N GLU A 145 11.25 5.17 7.27
CA GLU A 145 12.47 5.29 6.46
C GLU A 145 13.57 4.41 7.05
N PRO A 146 13.81 3.21 6.49
CA PRO A 146 14.79 2.30 7.05
C PRO A 146 16.20 2.87 7.03
N VAL A 147 16.97 2.58 8.09
CA VAL A 147 18.40 2.88 8.17
C VAL A 147 19.18 1.62 8.52
N PRO A 148 20.07 1.11 7.64
CA PRO A 148 20.38 1.65 6.32
C PRO A 148 19.20 1.56 5.34
N ALA A 149 19.21 2.42 4.32
CA ALA A 149 18.18 2.43 3.29
C ALA A 149 18.10 1.05 2.60
N TRP A 150 16.89 0.58 2.36
CA TRP A 150 16.67 -0.68 1.66
C TRP A 150 17.04 -0.56 0.18
N PRO A 151 17.47 -1.67 -0.44
CA PRO A 151 17.79 -1.65 -1.86
C PRO A 151 16.52 -1.39 -2.68
N ARG A 152 16.67 -0.53 -3.68
CA ARG A 152 15.64 -0.15 -4.66
C ARG A 152 16.23 -0.32 -6.05
N LEU A 153 15.63 -1.17 -6.88
CA LEU A 153 16.04 -1.37 -8.27
C LEU A 153 15.38 -0.34 -9.18
N GLU A 154 14.17 0.07 -8.83
CA GLU A 154 13.37 0.98 -9.62
C GLU A 154 13.88 2.41 -9.49
N GLN A 155 14.10 3.05 -10.63
CA GLN A 155 14.53 4.44 -10.70
C GLN A 155 13.33 5.33 -10.99
N GLU A 156 13.25 6.47 -10.31
CA GLU A 156 12.30 7.51 -10.65
C GLU A 156 12.74 8.16 -11.96
N THR A 157 11.98 7.95 -13.02
CA THR A 157 12.16 8.69 -14.27
C THR A 157 11.41 10.00 -14.18
N SER A 158 12.06 11.11 -14.54
CA SER A 158 11.45 12.46 -14.56
C SER A 158 10.39 12.64 -15.65
N GLN A 159 10.00 11.58 -16.35
CA GLN A 159 8.99 11.59 -17.40
C GLN A 159 7.74 10.91 -16.85
N ALA A 160 6.66 11.69 -16.76
CA ALA A 160 5.33 11.11 -16.70
C ALA A 160 5.14 10.31 -18.01
N ASP A 161 5.00 8.99 -17.92
CA ASP A 161 4.61 8.12 -19.04
C ASP A 161 3.13 8.39 -19.40
N GLY A 162 2.85 9.62 -19.81
CA GLY A 162 1.55 10.17 -20.10
C GLY A 162 1.52 10.77 -21.49
N SER A 163 1.88 9.98 -22.50
CA SER A 163 1.41 10.12 -23.88
C SER A 163 2.04 9.04 -24.74
N ASN A 164 1.26 8.02 -25.10
CA ASN A 164 1.26 7.35 -26.41
C ASN A 164 0.18 6.25 -26.36
N LEU A 165 -1.08 6.67 -26.26
CA LEU A 165 -2.19 5.90 -26.82
C LEU A 165 -2.69 6.70 -28.01
N ASN A 166 -2.25 6.24 -29.18
CA ASN A 166 -2.61 6.60 -30.57
C ASN A 166 -2.32 8.03 -31.06
#